data_AF-A0A7L4L184-F1
#
_entry.id   AF-A0A7L4L184-F1
#
_cell.length_a   1.000
_cell.length_b   1.000
_cell.length_c   1.000
_cell.angle_alpha   90.00
_cell.angle_beta   90.00
_cell.angle_gamma   90.00
#
_symmetry.space_group_name_H-M   'P 1'
#
loop_
_entity.id
_entity.type
_entity.pdbx_description
1 polymer ?
#
loop_
_entity_poly.entity_id
_entity_poly.type
_entity_poly.pdbx_seq_one_letter_code
_entity_poly.pdbx_strand_id
1 'polypeptide(L)'
;MSPLSPISPISPLSPMPPVSPMSLLSPVPSTVPNVPREPRRIVIPRGSTGLGFNIVGGEDGEGIFISFILAGGPADLSGELRKGDQILSVNGVDLRGATHEQAALALKNAGQSVTIIAQYRPE
;
A
#
# COMPACT_ATOMS: atom_id res chain seq x y z
N MET A 1 62.37 21.01 -38.98
CA MET A 1 61.85 19.63 -39.07
C MET A 1 61.91 19.05 -37.67
N SER A 2 60.80 19.11 -36.93
CA SER A 2 60.76 18.62 -35.54
C SER A 2 60.50 17.11 -35.52
N PRO A 3 61.13 16.35 -34.61
CA PRO A 3 60.91 14.91 -34.53
C PRO A 3 59.51 14.59 -33.99
N LEU A 4 58.87 13.57 -34.58
CA LEU A 4 57.57 13.05 -34.14
C LEU A 4 57.74 12.33 -32.80
N SER A 5 56.89 12.64 -31.82
CA SER A 5 56.88 12.03 -30.49
C SER A 5 56.57 10.53 -30.56
N PRO A 6 57.17 9.69 -29.69
CA PRO A 6 56.82 8.27 -29.62
C PRO A 6 55.40 8.07 -29.06
N ILE A 7 54.65 7.14 -29.67
CA ILE A 7 53.29 6.77 -29.26
C ILE A 7 53.38 5.92 -27.98
N SER A 8 52.68 6.36 -26.93
CA SER A 8 52.60 5.63 -25.65
C SER A 8 51.93 4.26 -25.81
N PRO A 9 52.38 3.22 -25.07
CA PRO A 9 51.70 1.94 -25.06
C PRO A 9 50.32 2.06 -24.41
N ILE A 10 49.32 1.44 -25.01
CA ILE A 10 47.95 1.37 -24.49
C ILE A 10 47.93 0.45 -23.27
N SER A 11 47.54 0.99 -22.11
CA SER A 11 47.38 0.22 -20.87
C SER A 11 46.34 -0.91 -21.05
N PRO A 12 46.56 -2.10 -20.50
CA PRO A 12 45.56 -3.16 -20.54
C PRO A 12 44.32 -2.76 -19.73
N LEU A 13 43.15 -2.98 -20.31
CA LEU A 13 41.86 -2.70 -19.69
C LEU A 13 41.66 -3.66 -18.50
N SER A 14 41.50 -3.13 -17.29
CA SER A 14 41.18 -3.94 -16.10
C SER A 14 39.89 -4.74 -16.32
N PRO A 15 39.82 -6.02 -15.92
CA PRO A 15 38.57 -6.78 -16.01
C PRO A 15 37.52 -6.17 -15.09
N MET A 16 36.32 -5.93 -15.62
CA MET A 16 35.18 -5.45 -14.84
C MET A 16 34.83 -6.47 -13.74
N PRO A 17 34.41 -6.01 -12.54
CA PRO A 17 33.84 -6.90 -11.54
C PRO A 17 32.55 -7.56 -12.09
N PRO A 18 32.20 -8.78 -11.63
CA PRO A 18 30.95 -9.40 -12.00
C PRO A 18 29.80 -8.49 -11.53
N VAL A 19 28.97 -8.06 -12.47
CA VAL A 19 27.71 -7.37 -12.16
C VAL A 19 26.84 -8.31 -11.34
N SER A 20 26.62 -7.99 -10.07
CA SER A 20 25.66 -8.67 -9.21
C SER A 20 24.26 -8.59 -9.85
N PRO A 21 23.60 -9.71 -10.20
CA PRO A 21 22.21 -9.64 -10.61
C PRO A 21 21.35 -9.87 -9.36
N MET A 22 21.16 -8.85 -8.50
CA MET A 22 20.10 -8.96 -7.50
C MET A 22 19.59 -7.63 -6.95
N SER A 23 18.26 -7.55 -6.99
CA SER A 23 17.37 -6.57 -6.36
C SER A 23 17.08 -5.28 -7.11
N LEU A 24 16.54 -5.42 -8.32
CA LEU A 24 15.51 -4.49 -8.82
C LEU A 24 14.28 -5.28 -9.26
N LEU A 25 13.65 -5.98 -8.32
CA LEU A 25 12.21 -6.22 -8.46
C LEU A 25 11.50 -4.97 -7.93
N SER A 26 11.57 -3.88 -8.69
CA SER A 26 10.43 -2.98 -8.75
C SER A 26 9.43 -3.71 -9.64
N PRO A 27 8.28 -4.19 -9.13
CA PRO A 27 7.26 -4.72 -10.02
C PRO A 27 6.88 -3.64 -11.03
N VAL A 28 7.03 -4.00 -12.29
CA VAL A 28 6.50 -3.35 -13.49
C VAL A 28 5.18 -2.57 -13.22
N PRO A 29 5.01 -1.34 -13.75
CA PRO A 29 3.67 -0.76 -13.85
C PRO A 29 2.89 -1.57 -14.88
N SER A 30 2.20 -2.60 -14.40
CA SER A 30 1.38 -3.50 -15.19
C SER A 30 0.25 -2.71 -15.84
N THR A 31 0.46 -2.28 -17.08
CA THR A 31 -0.60 -1.88 -18.01
C THR A 31 -1.35 -3.16 -18.40
N VAL A 32 -2.28 -3.59 -17.55
CA VAL A 32 -3.33 -4.55 -17.86
C VAL A 32 -4.67 -3.87 -17.59
N PRO A 33 -5.54 -3.64 -18.60
CA PRO A 33 -6.93 -3.26 -18.35
C PRO A 33 -7.71 -4.50 -17.90
N ASN A 34 -7.34 -5.01 -16.72
CA ASN A 34 -8.06 -6.02 -15.96
C ASN A 34 -8.11 -5.44 -14.57
N VAL A 35 -9.16 -4.68 -14.23
CA VAL A 35 -9.29 -3.99 -12.93
C VAL A 35 -9.23 -5.08 -11.85
N PRO A 36 -8.05 -5.33 -11.23
CA PRO A 36 -7.97 -6.39 -10.25
C PRO A 36 -8.73 -5.87 -9.05
N ARG A 37 -9.36 -6.77 -8.30
CA ARG A 37 -9.82 -6.48 -6.94
C ARG A 37 -8.57 -6.31 -6.07
N GLU A 38 -7.70 -5.36 -6.38
CA GLU A 38 -6.41 -5.18 -5.71
C GLU A 38 -6.67 -4.51 -4.36
N PRO A 39 -6.05 -4.96 -3.26
CA PRO A 39 -6.06 -4.23 -2.01
C PRO A 39 -5.49 -2.80 -2.21
N ARG A 40 -6.30 -1.79 -1.90
CA ARG A 40 -5.94 -0.37 -1.98
C ARG A 40 -5.42 0.10 -0.64
N ARG A 41 -4.30 0.82 -0.67
CA ARG A 41 -3.74 1.48 0.50
C ARG A 41 -4.29 2.90 0.59
N ILE A 42 -5.13 3.12 1.59
CA ILE A 42 -5.91 4.33 1.79
C ILE A 42 -5.42 4.99 3.08
N VAL A 43 -4.99 6.24 3.02
CA VAL A 43 -4.52 6.97 4.21
C VAL A 43 -5.58 7.96 4.63
N ILE A 44 -6.23 7.68 5.76
CA ILE A 44 -7.35 8.48 6.26
C ILE A 44 -6.88 9.27 7.49
N PRO A 45 -6.89 10.61 7.42
CA PRO A 45 -6.62 11.42 8.61
C PRO A 45 -7.79 11.30 9.59
N ARG A 46 -7.48 11.30 10.89
CA ARG A 46 -8.52 11.28 11.92
C ARG A 46 -9.16 12.66 12.03
N GLY A 47 -10.46 12.73 11.77
CA GLY A 47 -11.25 13.93 11.96
C GLY A 47 -11.69 14.13 13.41
N SER A 48 -12.44 15.20 13.66
CA SER A 48 -13.00 15.56 14.97
C SER A 48 -13.87 14.47 15.58
N THR A 49 -14.65 13.76 14.76
CA THR A 49 -15.57 12.69 15.20
C THR A 49 -15.01 11.28 14.97
N GLY A 50 -13.78 11.15 14.44
CA GLY A 50 -13.16 9.87 14.09
C GLY A 50 -12.83 9.75 12.60
N LEU A 51 -12.86 8.53 12.06
CA LEU A 51 -12.45 8.24 10.69
C LEU A 51 -13.57 8.39 9.65
N GLY A 52 -14.82 8.56 10.09
CA GLY A 52 -15.95 8.83 9.20
C GLY A 52 -16.46 7.60 8.43
N PHE A 53 -16.31 6.39 8.97
CA PHE A 53 -16.94 5.18 8.43
C PHE A 53 -17.30 4.22 9.57
N ASN A 54 -18.19 3.27 9.29
CA ASN A 54 -18.60 2.23 10.21
C ASN A 54 -18.19 0.85 9.70
N ILE A 55 -17.75 -0.01 10.60
CA ILE A 55 -17.35 -1.38 10.31
C ILE A 55 -18.38 -2.39 10.81
N VAL A 56 -18.49 -3.52 10.12
CA VAL A 56 -19.30 -4.69 10.47
C VAL A 56 -18.49 -5.97 10.18
N GLY A 57 -18.99 -7.13 10.60
CA GLY A 57 -18.27 -8.40 10.50
C GLY A 57 -17.34 -8.65 11.68
N GLY A 58 -16.48 -9.66 11.57
CA GLY A 58 -15.65 -10.14 12.68
C GLY A 58 -16.38 -11.09 13.64
N GLU A 59 -17.59 -11.53 13.29
CA GLU A 59 -18.30 -12.63 13.97
C GLU A 59 -17.80 -13.94 13.37
N ASP A 60 -17.53 -14.97 14.19
CA ASP A 60 -16.99 -16.28 13.75
C ASP A 60 -15.68 -16.26 12.91
N GLY A 61 -14.92 -15.17 12.98
CA GLY A 61 -13.69 -14.99 12.18
C GLY A 61 -13.93 -14.54 10.75
N GLU A 62 -15.14 -14.06 10.44
CA GLU A 62 -15.43 -13.35 9.19
C GLU A 62 -14.62 -12.06 9.09
N GLY A 63 -14.36 -11.62 7.85
CA GLY A 63 -13.61 -10.38 7.61
C GLY A 63 -14.32 -9.14 8.15
N ILE A 64 -13.58 -8.05 8.26
CA ILE A 64 -14.13 -6.74 8.63
C ILE A 64 -14.56 -6.00 7.36
N PHE A 65 -15.79 -5.54 7.29
CA PHE A 65 -16.35 -4.86 6.13
C PHE A 65 -16.88 -3.46 6.48
N ILE A 66 -16.92 -2.59 5.48
CA ILE A 66 -17.43 -1.24 5.63
C ILE A 66 -18.92 -1.23 5.34
N SER A 67 -19.72 -0.98 6.38
CA SER A 67 -21.18 -0.89 6.25
C SER A 67 -21.67 0.50 5.88
N PHE A 68 -20.95 1.55 6.28
CA PHE A 68 -21.38 2.93 6.08
C PHE A 68 -20.18 3.87 6.01
N ILE A 69 -20.30 4.93 5.21
CA ILE A 69 -19.34 6.03 5.14
C ILE A 69 -20.09 7.33 5.37
N LEU A 70 -19.56 8.13 6.29
CA LEU A 70 -20.09 9.42 6.65
C LEU A 70 -19.76 10.43 5.54
N ALA A 71 -20.79 10.94 4.86
CA ALA A 71 -20.64 11.98 3.85
C ALA A 71 -19.97 13.23 4.44
N GLY A 72 -18.94 13.75 3.76
CA GLY A 72 -18.11 14.85 4.27
C GLY A 72 -17.18 14.47 5.43
N GLY A 73 -17.12 13.20 5.81
CA GLY A 73 -16.13 12.67 6.75
C GLY A 73 -14.78 12.39 6.07
N PRO A 74 -13.70 12.16 6.84
CA PRO A 74 -12.36 12.01 6.25
C PRO A 74 -12.23 10.77 5.34
N ALA A 75 -12.98 9.69 5.61
CA ALA A 75 -13.05 8.56 4.70
C ALA A 75 -13.75 8.87 3.38
N ASP A 76 -14.83 9.65 3.40
CA ASP A 76 -15.53 10.11 2.18
C ASP A 76 -14.66 11.08 1.37
N LEU A 77 -13.99 12.01 2.06
CA LEU A 77 -13.05 12.96 1.46
C LEU A 77 -11.84 12.26 0.82
N SER A 78 -11.44 11.08 1.32
CA SER A 78 -10.41 10.28 0.66
C SER A 78 -10.89 9.76 -0.71
N GLY A 79 -12.20 9.52 -0.87
CA GLY A 79 -12.81 9.00 -2.10
C GLY A 79 -12.45 7.55 -2.46
N GLU A 80 -11.46 6.96 -1.80
CA GLU A 80 -10.98 5.61 -2.09
C GLU A 80 -11.71 4.52 -1.31
N LEU A 81 -12.20 4.87 -0.11
CA LEU A 81 -12.94 3.99 0.77
C LEU A 81 -14.42 4.00 0.41
N ARG A 82 -15.05 2.83 0.29
CA ARG A 82 -16.45 2.68 -0.12
C ARG A 82 -17.17 1.62 0.71
N LYS A 83 -18.50 1.74 0.82
CA LYS A 83 -19.34 0.68 1.42
C LYS A 83 -19.14 -0.63 0.64
N GLY A 84 -18.98 -1.74 1.36
CA GLY A 84 -18.66 -3.05 0.78
C GLY A 84 -17.16 -3.30 0.58
N ASP A 85 -16.29 -2.37 0.99
CA ASP A 85 -14.86 -2.68 1.09
C ASP A 85 -14.61 -3.58 2.32
N GLN A 86 -13.84 -4.65 2.12
CA GLN A 86 -13.28 -5.45 3.19
C GLN A 86 -11.97 -4.81 3.66
N ILE A 87 -11.86 -4.53 4.95
CA ILE A 87 -10.64 -4.06 5.58
C ILE A 87 -9.73 -5.28 5.83
N LEU A 88 -8.58 -5.27 5.18
CA LEU A 88 -7.58 -6.32 5.30
C LEU A 88 -6.55 -5.99 6.37
N SER A 89 -6.18 -4.71 6.52
CA SER A 89 -5.19 -4.29 7.51
C SER A 89 -5.37 -2.82 7.89
N VAL A 90 -4.99 -2.46 9.12
CA VAL A 90 -5.02 -1.10 9.64
C VAL A 90 -3.68 -0.79 10.31
N ASN A 91 -2.99 0.23 9.82
CA ASN A 91 -1.68 0.69 10.29
C ASN A 91 -0.64 -0.46 10.38
N GLY A 92 -0.71 -1.41 9.44
CA GLY A 92 0.14 -2.60 9.42
C GLY A 92 -0.34 -3.76 10.30
N VAL A 93 -1.43 -3.59 11.06
CA VAL A 93 -2.09 -4.68 11.80
C VAL A 93 -3.05 -5.40 10.86
N ASP A 94 -2.89 -6.71 10.70
CA ASP A 94 -3.80 -7.51 9.88
C ASP A 94 -5.16 -7.70 10.57
N LEU A 95 -6.24 -7.45 9.84
CA LEU A 95 -7.62 -7.54 10.30
C LEU A 95 -8.44 -8.60 9.56
N ARG A 96 -7.83 -9.45 8.72
CA ARG A 96 -8.56 -10.41 7.88
C ARG A 96 -9.30 -11.47 8.68
N GLY A 97 -8.76 -11.83 9.85
CA GLY A 97 -9.37 -12.75 10.82
C GLY A 97 -9.45 -12.11 12.21
N ALA A 98 -9.49 -10.78 12.27
CA ALA A 98 -9.66 -10.07 13.53
C ALA A 98 -11.14 -10.02 13.91
N THR A 99 -11.42 -10.10 15.21
CA THR A 99 -12.78 -9.89 15.70
C THR A 99 -13.21 -8.44 15.54
N HIS A 100 -14.52 -8.19 15.61
CA HIS A 100 -15.08 -6.84 15.57
C HIS A 100 -14.38 -5.91 16.58
N GLU A 101 -14.19 -6.38 17.81
CA GLU A 101 -13.54 -5.62 18.88
C GLU A 101 -12.08 -5.31 18.57
N GLN A 102 -11.32 -6.28 18.05
CA GLN A 102 -9.92 -6.08 17.66
C GLN A 102 -9.79 -5.04 16.55
N ALA A 103 -10.67 -5.09 15.55
CA ALA A 103 -10.71 -4.12 14.46
C ALA A 103 -11.07 -2.72 14.96
N ALA A 104 -12.08 -2.61 15.81
CA ALA A 104 -12.46 -1.34 16.43
C ALA A 104 -11.32 -0.76 17.29
N LEU A 105 -10.63 -1.60 18.06
CA LEU A 105 -9.45 -1.21 18.84
C LEU A 105 -8.30 -0.76 17.93
N ALA A 106 -8.02 -1.46 16.84
CA ALA A 106 -6.95 -1.09 15.90
C ALA A 106 -7.23 0.28 15.27
N LEU A 107 -8.46 0.52 14.79
CA LEU A 107 -8.88 1.80 14.22
C LEU A 107 -8.85 2.93 15.26
N LYS A 108 -9.25 2.65 16.51
CA LYS A 108 -9.24 3.62 17.60
C LYS A 108 -7.83 3.99 18.05
N ASN A 109 -6.90 3.03 18.05
CA ASN A 109 -5.50 3.20 18.44
C ASN A 109 -4.60 3.69 17.30
N ALA A 110 -5.07 3.70 16.04
CA ALA A 110 -4.26 4.10 14.88
C ALA A 110 -3.85 5.58 14.82
N GLY A 111 -4.14 6.38 15.86
CA GLY A 111 -3.62 7.74 16.01
C GLY A 111 -4.32 8.78 15.12
N GLN A 112 -3.56 9.78 14.66
CA GLN A 112 -4.05 10.90 13.85
C GLN A 112 -4.10 10.60 12.34
N SER A 113 -3.41 9.56 11.87
CA SER A 113 -3.37 9.17 10.46
C SER A 113 -3.41 7.66 10.35
N VAL A 114 -4.49 7.14 9.80
CA VAL A 114 -4.79 5.71 9.76
C VAL A 114 -4.56 5.21 8.35
N THR A 115 -3.56 4.36 8.17
CA THR A 115 -3.34 3.67 6.89
C THR A 115 -4.20 2.41 6.85
N ILE A 116 -5.20 2.36 6.00
CA ILE A 116 -6.10 1.23 5.84
C ILE A 116 -5.77 0.54 4.52
N ILE A 117 -5.62 -0.78 4.57
CA ILE A 117 -5.59 -1.62 3.37
C ILE A 117 -6.99 -2.21 3.23
N ALA A 118 -7.72 -1.80 2.19
CA ALA A 118 -9.08 -2.28 1.94
C ALA A 118 -9.25 -2.79 0.51
N GLN A 119 -10.12 -3.76 0.32
CA GLN A 119 -10.40 -4.39 -0.97
C GLN A 119 -11.89 -4.39 -1.22
N TYR A 120 -12.31 -3.87 -2.37
CA TYR A 120 -13.72 -3.89 -2.75
C TYR A 120 -14.18 -5.32 -3.01
N ARG A 121 -15.04 -5.82 -2.12
CA ARG A 121 -15.69 -7.12 -2.23
C ARG A 121 -17.20 -6.92 -2.16
N PRO A 122 -17.85 -6.70 -3.32
CA PRO A 122 -19.29 -6.82 -3.38
C PRO A 122 -19.61 -8.29 -3.12
N GLU A 123 -20.16 -8.58 -1.95
CA GLU A 123 -20.92 -9.81 -1.74
C GLU A 123 -22.26 -9.74 -2.48
#